data_AF-A0A958JC63-F1
#
_entry.id   AF-A0A958JC63-F1
#
_cell.length_a   1.000
_cell.length_b   1.000
_cell.length_c   1.000
_cell.angle_alpha   90.00
_cell.angle_beta   90.00
_cell.angle_gamma   90.00
#
_symmetry.space_group_name_H-M   'P 1'
#
loop_
_entity.id
_entity.type
_entity.pdbx_description
1 polymer ?
#
loop_
_entity_poly.entity_id
_entity_poly.type
_entity_poly.pdbx_seq_one_letter_code
_entity_poly.pdbx_strand_id
1 'polypeptide(L)'
;MLNRIFLLGVCLFVMSGCLPRGETKSLDEVLKIARDRYNDAIVDVEPIGGTREKLADLVSNMNGFIDSAPGDQTRVVAGSVTKHLQELIPQTGYTTRPALGELLKSYRGMSFPEEREGFTTISGPTAGSASQESSEAGNWDLDVAARKLLVARTFTALAQELETTSFRVLPKGAR
;
A
#
# COMPACT_ATOMS: atom_id res chain seq x y z
N MET A 1 -38.16 -33.56 23.79
CA MET A 1 -36.70 -33.71 24.02
C MET A 1 -35.84 -33.41 22.79
N LEU A 2 -36.37 -33.51 21.56
CA LEU A 2 -35.62 -33.29 20.31
C LEU A 2 -35.04 -31.87 20.15
N ASN A 3 -35.76 -30.82 20.59
CA ASN A 3 -35.28 -29.42 20.49
C ASN A 3 -34.00 -29.13 21.31
N ARG A 4 -33.73 -29.87 22.39
CA ARG A 4 -32.52 -29.64 23.20
C ARG A 4 -31.26 -30.21 22.54
N ILE A 5 -31.41 -31.31 21.80
CA ILE A 5 -30.30 -31.95 21.07
C ILE A 5 -29.91 -31.09 19.86
N PHE A 6 -30.90 -30.53 19.16
CA PHE A 6 -30.65 -29.66 18.00
C PHE A 6 -29.94 -28.35 18.40
N LEU A 7 -30.33 -27.74 19.51
CA LEU A 7 -29.68 -26.51 20.01
C LEU A 7 -28.21 -26.76 20.42
N LEU A 8 -27.93 -27.90 21.05
CA LEU A 8 -26.56 -28.31 21.41
C LEU A 8 -25.69 -28.58 20.17
N GLY A 9 -26.26 -29.17 19.12
CA GLY A 9 -25.56 -29.41 17.85
C GLY A 9 -25.17 -28.11 17.12
N VAL A 10 -26.07 -27.13 17.09
CA VAL A 10 -25.80 -25.82 16.45
C VAL A 10 -24.76 -25.03 17.25
N CYS A 11 -24.81 -25.03 18.59
CA CYS A 11 -23.80 -24.36 19.41
C CYS A 11 -22.39 -24.98 19.24
N LEU A 12 -22.29 -26.31 19.11
CA LEU A 12 -21.01 -26.97 18.85
C LEU A 12 -20.43 -26.65 17.46
N PHE A 13 -21.30 -26.46 16.46
CA PHE A 13 -20.88 -26.09 15.10
C PHE A 13 -20.40 -24.63 15.00
N VAL A 14 -21.03 -23.72 15.75
CA VAL A 14 -20.61 -22.31 15.79
C VAL A 14 -19.27 -22.13 16.52
N MET A 15 -18.96 -22.98 17.51
CA MET A 15 -17.69 -22.90 18.25
C MET A 15 -16.49 -23.53 17.52
N SER A 16 -16.72 -24.36 16.50
CA SER A 16 -15.64 -24.98 15.71
C SER A 16 -15.18 -24.12 14.52
N GLY A 17 -15.85 -23.00 14.23
CA GLY A 17 -15.51 -22.05 13.17
C GLY A 17 -14.46 -20.98 13.52
N CYS A 18 -14.03 -20.90 14.79
CA CYS A 18 -13.08 -19.90 15.28
C CYS A 18 -11.77 -20.52 15.77
N LEU A 19 -11.25 -21.54 15.08
CA LEU A 19 -9.86 -21.94 15.28
C LEU A 19 -8.98 -20.71 14.97
N PRO A 20 -8.07 -20.33 15.86
CA PRO A 20 -7.14 -19.25 15.57
C PRO A 20 -6.37 -19.69 14.34
N ARG A 21 -6.59 -18.98 13.23
CA ARG A 21 -5.83 -19.08 11.98
C ARG A 21 -4.41 -18.56 12.28
N GLY A 22 -3.70 -19.35 13.09
CA GLY A 22 -2.57 -18.95 13.94
C GLY A 22 -1.20 -19.25 13.36
N GLU A 23 -1.13 -19.63 12.08
CA GLU A 23 0.12 -19.47 11.35
C GLU A 23 0.24 -18.01 10.96
N THR A 24 0.93 -17.25 11.82
CA THR A 24 1.40 -15.92 11.48
C THR A 24 2.33 -16.06 10.29
N LYS A 25 1.84 -15.73 9.10
CA LYS A 25 2.63 -15.72 7.88
C LYS A 25 3.83 -14.81 8.08
N SER A 26 5.00 -15.23 7.60
CA SER A 26 6.16 -14.35 7.61
C SER A 26 5.89 -13.14 6.71
N LEU A 27 6.58 -12.04 6.96
CA LEU A 27 6.41 -10.85 6.15
C LEU A 27 6.77 -11.09 4.67
N ASP A 28 7.79 -11.91 4.42
CA ASP A 28 8.17 -12.33 3.07
C ASP A 28 7.07 -13.15 2.41
N GLU A 29 6.38 -14.01 3.17
CA GLU A 29 5.24 -14.76 2.68
C GLU A 29 4.04 -13.84 2.36
N VAL A 30 3.77 -12.84 3.21
CA VAL A 30 2.73 -11.83 2.94
C VAL A 30 3.04 -11.04 1.67
N LEU A 31 4.27 -10.59 1.51
CA LEU A 31 4.71 -9.89 0.30
C LEU A 31 4.61 -10.79 -0.94
N LYS A 32 5.04 -12.04 -0.82
CA LYS A 32 4.96 -13.04 -1.90
C LYS A 32 3.51 -13.25 -2.33
N ILE A 33 2.59 -13.51 -1.40
CA ILE A 33 1.16 -13.71 -1.70
C ILE A 33 0.56 -12.49 -2.40
N ALA A 34 0.89 -11.29 -1.92
CA ALA A 34 0.39 -10.06 -2.55
C ALA A 34 0.91 -9.91 -4.00
N ARG A 35 2.20 -10.21 -4.23
CA ARG A 35 2.82 -10.18 -5.55
C ARG A 35 2.25 -11.25 -6.48
N ASP A 36 2.08 -12.48 -5.99
CA ASP A 36 1.52 -13.60 -6.76
C ASP A 36 0.10 -13.26 -7.22
N ARG A 37 -0.74 -12.76 -6.30
CA ARG A 37 -2.10 -12.32 -6.65
C ARG A 37 -2.12 -11.19 -7.70
N TYR A 38 -1.20 -10.23 -7.60
CA TYR A 38 -1.07 -9.19 -8.62
C TYR A 38 -0.65 -9.76 -9.98
N ASN A 39 0.31 -10.70 -10.00
CA ASN A 39 0.78 -11.35 -11.23
C ASN A 39 -0.33 -12.16 -11.90
N ASP A 40 -1.16 -12.86 -11.12
CA ASP A 40 -2.32 -13.58 -11.64
C ASP A 40 -3.32 -12.57 -12.25
N ALA A 41 -3.66 -11.50 -11.52
CA ALA A 41 -4.61 -10.51 -11.99
C ALA A 41 -4.18 -9.76 -13.25
N ILE A 42 -2.87 -9.49 -13.44
CA ILE A 42 -2.38 -8.77 -14.63
C ILE A 42 -2.29 -9.65 -15.89
N VAL A 43 -2.25 -10.98 -15.74
CA VAL A 43 -2.29 -11.90 -16.89
C VAL A 43 -3.68 -11.90 -17.55
N ASP A 44 -4.73 -11.74 -16.74
CA ASP A 44 -6.12 -11.77 -17.19
C ASP A 44 -6.61 -10.44 -17.78
N VAL A 45 -5.85 -9.36 -17.58
CA VAL A 45 -6.19 -8.01 -18.03
C VAL A 45 -5.33 -7.62 -19.24
N GLU A 46 -5.96 -7.03 -20.26
CA GLU A 46 -5.26 -6.41 -21.39
C GLU A 46 -5.29 -4.88 -21.21
N PRO A 47 -4.25 -4.26 -20.61
CA PRO A 47 -4.30 -2.85 -20.24
C PRO A 47 -4.29 -1.98 -21.51
N ILE A 48 -5.16 -0.97 -21.56
CA ILE A 48 -5.19 -0.03 -22.68
C ILE A 48 -4.04 0.99 -22.53
N GLY A 49 -3.48 1.46 -23.65
CA GLY A 49 -2.78 2.75 -23.69
C GLY A 49 -1.54 2.86 -22.80
N GLY A 50 -0.58 1.95 -22.95
CA GLY A 50 0.70 2.00 -22.22
C GLY A 50 0.60 1.72 -20.72
N THR A 51 -0.59 1.49 -20.16
CA THR A 51 -0.78 1.19 -18.73
C THR A 51 0.01 -0.04 -18.29
N ARG A 52 0.20 -1.04 -19.17
CA ARG A 52 1.01 -2.23 -18.88
C ARG A 52 2.47 -1.89 -18.60
N GLU A 53 3.05 -0.98 -19.39
CA GLU A 53 4.42 -0.51 -19.23
C GLU A 53 4.56 0.26 -17.91
N LYS A 54 3.64 1.19 -17.64
CA LYS A 54 3.60 1.94 -16.36
C LYS A 54 3.47 1.04 -15.14
N LEU A 55 2.66 -0.02 -15.23
CA LEU A 55 2.51 -1.01 -14.17
C LEU A 55 3.81 -1.81 -13.99
N ALA A 56 4.47 -2.22 -15.08
CA ALA A 56 5.76 -2.91 -15.00
C ALA A 56 6.85 -2.02 -14.37
N ASP A 57 6.91 -0.74 -14.75
CA ASP A 57 7.83 0.24 -14.18
C ASP A 57 7.55 0.48 -12.68
N LEU A 58 6.27 0.58 -12.30
CA LEU A 58 5.88 0.68 -10.90
C LEU A 58 6.34 -0.55 -10.10
N VAL A 59 6.15 -1.76 -10.63
CA VAL A 59 6.60 -3.00 -9.97
C VAL A 59 8.12 -3.04 -9.83
N SER A 60 8.85 -2.64 -10.87
CA SER A 60 10.31 -2.52 -10.82
C SER A 60 10.75 -1.56 -9.72
N ASN A 61 10.14 -0.37 -9.64
CA ASN A 61 10.42 0.61 -8.60
C ASN A 61 10.05 0.12 -7.20
N MET A 62 8.95 -0.61 -7.01
CA MET A 62 8.58 -1.18 -5.71
C MET A 62 9.59 -2.23 -5.23
N ASN A 63 10.13 -3.05 -6.14
CA ASN A 63 11.18 -3.99 -5.78
C ASN A 63 12.48 -3.27 -5.41
N GLY A 64 12.88 -2.27 -6.22
CA GLY A 64 14.01 -1.40 -5.90
C GLY A 64 13.83 -0.66 -4.56
N PHE A 65 12.59 -0.32 -4.17
CA PHE A 65 12.30 0.34 -2.90
C PHE A 65 12.59 -0.57 -1.70
N ILE A 66 12.23 -1.86 -1.80
CA ILE A 66 12.51 -2.85 -0.75
C ILE A 66 14.01 -3.06 -0.60
N ASP A 67 14.72 -3.19 -1.72
CA ASP A 67 16.14 -3.54 -1.79
C ASP A 67 17.07 -2.34 -1.57
N SER A 68 16.55 -1.11 -1.67
CA SER A 68 17.33 0.11 -1.49
C SER A 68 17.90 0.23 -0.08
N ALA A 69 19.14 0.73 0.02
CA ALA A 69 19.71 1.09 1.31
C ALA A 69 18.87 2.21 1.95
N PRO A 70 18.70 2.20 3.28
CA PRO A 70 18.07 3.30 3.99
C PRO A 70 18.74 4.66 3.68
N GLY A 71 17.98 5.76 3.79
CA GLY A 71 18.45 7.11 3.44
C GLY A 71 18.01 7.59 2.05
N ASP A 72 18.85 8.38 1.37
CA ASP A 72 18.45 9.15 0.19
C ASP A 72 18.01 8.30 -0.99
N GLN A 73 18.61 7.13 -1.18
CA GLN A 73 18.20 6.21 -2.25
C GLN A 73 16.76 5.74 -2.06
N THR A 74 16.38 5.39 -0.82
CA THR A 74 15.00 5.01 -0.48
C THR A 74 14.01 6.13 -0.83
N ARG A 75 14.39 7.40 -0.57
CA ARG A 75 13.56 8.57 -0.87
C ARG A 75 13.37 8.77 -2.37
N VAL A 76 14.44 8.66 -3.15
CA VAL A 76 14.40 8.78 -4.61
C VAL A 76 13.48 7.71 -5.20
N VAL A 77 13.62 6.45 -4.77
CA VAL A 77 12.78 5.36 -5.27
C VAL A 77 11.32 5.53 -4.82
N ALA A 78 11.07 5.95 -3.58
CA ALA A 78 9.72 6.30 -3.12
C ALA A 78 9.09 7.43 -3.96
N GLY A 79 9.89 8.41 -4.38
CA GLY A 79 9.46 9.48 -5.29
C GLY A 79 9.05 8.94 -6.66
N SER A 80 9.82 8.00 -7.20
CA SER A 80 9.47 7.29 -8.43
C SER A 80 8.17 6.50 -8.29
N VAL A 81 7.98 5.76 -7.19
CA VAL A 81 6.72 5.04 -6.90
C VAL A 81 5.54 6.01 -6.82
N THR A 82 5.71 7.15 -6.13
CA THR A 82 4.72 8.21 -6.02
C THR A 82 4.30 8.74 -7.39
N LYS A 83 5.27 9.05 -8.26
CA LYS A 83 5.01 9.53 -9.63
C LYS A 83 4.17 8.53 -10.42
N HIS A 84 4.53 7.25 -10.43
CA HIS A 84 3.80 6.22 -11.18
C HIS A 84 2.39 6.01 -10.62
N LEU A 85 2.22 5.99 -9.29
CA LEU A 85 0.89 5.91 -8.67
C LEU A 85 0.02 7.11 -9.06
N GLN A 86 0.58 8.33 -9.05
CA GLN A 86 -0.14 9.55 -9.44
C GLN A 86 -0.60 9.49 -10.91
N GLU A 87 0.20 8.89 -11.80
CA GLU A 87 -0.17 8.70 -13.20
C GLU A 87 -1.23 7.60 -13.41
N LEU A 88 -1.25 6.58 -12.55
CA LEU A 88 -2.17 5.44 -12.64
C LEU A 88 -3.55 5.73 -12.02
N ILE A 89 -3.63 6.50 -10.93
CA ILE A 89 -4.88 6.81 -10.22
C ILE A 89 -5.99 7.37 -11.14
N PRO A 90 -5.72 8.27 -12.10
CA PRO A 90 -6.75 8.74 -13.04
C PRO A 90 -7.30 7.64 -13.95
N GLN A 91 -6.52 6.56 -14.16
CA GLN A 91 -6.84 5.42 -15.02
C GLN A 91 -7.60 4.32 -14.27
N THR A 92 -7.65 4.38 -12.93
CA THR A 92 -8.30 3.39 -12.07
C THR A 92 -9.78 3.72 -11.84
N GLY A 93 -10.56 2.71 -11.45
CA GLY A 93 -11.98 2.87 -11.16
C GLY A 93 -12.24 3.72 -9.92
N TYR A 94 -13.45 4.25 -9.77
CA TYR A 94 -13.82 5.15 -8.66
C TYR A 94 -13.71 4.49 -7.27
N THR A 95 -13.82 3.17 -7.20
CA THR A 95 -13.91 2.39 -5.95
C THR A 95 -12.59 2.28 -5.18
N THR A 96 -11.45 2.42 -5.84
CA THR A 96 -10.11 2.19 -5.25
C THR A 96 -9.21 3.42 -5.26
N ARG A 97 -9.64 4.50 -5.91
CA ARG A 97 -8.99 5.81 -5.79
C ARG A 97 -8.70 6.19 -4.34
N PRO A 98 -9.59 5.93 -3.35
CA PRO A 98 -9.25 6.19 -1.95
C PRO A 98 -8.06 5.34 -1.47
N ALA A 99 -8.06 4.03 -1.75
CA ALA A 99 -6.99 3.13 -1.32
C ALA A 99 -5.63 3.48 -1.96
N LEU A 100 -5.62 3.75 -3.27
CA LEU A 100 -4.40 4.17 -3.97
C LEU A 100 -3.96 5.59 -3.57
N GLY A 101 -4.90 6.47 -3.22
CA GLY A 101 -4.60 7.81 -2.71
C GLY A 101 -3.93 7.79 -1.33
N GLU A 102 -4.36 6.92 -0.42
CA GLU A 102 -3.70 6.73 0.87
C GLU A 102 -2.29 6.13 0.71
N LEU A 103 -2.11 5.18 -0.22
CA LEU A 103 -0.80 4.64 -0.56
C LEU A 103 0.10 5.73 -1.14
N LEU A 104 -0.41 6.54 -2.08
CA LEU A 104 0.31 7.69 -2.64
C LEU A 104 0.79 8.65 -1.55
N LYS A 105 -0.09 8.98 -0.59
CA LYS A 105 0.26 9.84 0.55
C LYS A 105 1.35 9.21 1.41
N SER A 106 1.29 7.89 1.63
CA SER A 106 2.31 7.14 2.38
C SER A 106 3.66 7.21 1.67
N TYR A 107 3.72 6.98 0.35
CA TYR A 107 4.96 7.10 -0.42
C TYR A 107 5.52 8.52 -0.47
N ARG A 108 4.64 9.51 -0.65
CA ARG A 108 5.01 10.93 -0.69
C ARG A 108 5.62 11.40 0.61
N GLY A 109 5.08 10.98 1.75
CA GLY A 109 5.63 11.33 3.07
C GLY A 109 7.04 10.78 3.30
N MET A 110 7.45 9.75 2.56
CA MET A 110 8.80 9.20 2.62
C MET A 110 9.74 9.85 1.59
N SER A 111 9.23 10.22 0.41
CA SER A 111 10.06 10.81 -0.65
C SER A 111 10.39 12.28 -0.37
N PHE A 112 9.44 13.01 0.19
CA PHE A 112 9.59 14.39 0.60
C PHE A 112 9.26 14.44 2.08
N PRO A 113 10.24 14.22 2.98
CA PRO A 113 10.05 14.68 4.34
C PRO A 113 9.81 16.18 4.17
N GLU A 114 8.57 16.62 4.36
CA GLU A 114 8.29 18.04 4.46
C GLU A 114 9.31 18.55 5.46
N GLU A 115 10.23 19.40 4.99
CA GLU A 115 10.95 20.32 5.85
C GLU A 115 9.83 21.02 6.61
N ARG A 116 9.51 20.50 7.80
CA ARG A 116 8.76 21.20 8.84
C ARG A 116 9.65 22.32 9.37
N GLU A 117 10.24 23.09 8.48
CA GLU A 117 10.84 24.36 8.81
C GLU A 117 9.69 25.37 8.87
N GLY A 118 9.24 25.63 10.09
CA GLY A 118 8.80 26.97 10.43
C GLY A 118 7.46 27.45 9.86
N PHE A 119 6.40 26.64 9.87
CA PHE A 119 5.07 27.24 10.07
C PHE A 119 4.89 27.61 11.55
N THR A 120 5.76 28.48 12.06
CA THR A 120 5.42 29.29 13.22
C THR A 120 4.39 30.29 12.72
N THR A 121 3.12 30.01 12.97
CA THR A 121 2.07 31.02 12.92
C THR A 121 2.55 32.23 13.73
N ILE A 122 2.88 33.31 13.03
CA ILE A 122 3.28 34.58 13.65
C ILE A 122 2.04 35.14 14.34
N SER A 123 1.86 34.79 15.61
CA SER A 123 0.86 35.41 16.49
C SER A 123 1.53 35.75 17.82
N GLY A 124 2.11 36.95 17.88
CA GLY A 124 2.28 37.70 19.12
C GLY A 124 3.69 37.68 19.74
N PRO A 125 4.23 38.85 20.13
CA PRO A 125 5.48 38.94 20.89
C PRO A 125 5.24 38.53 22.34
N THR A 126 5.62 37.31 22.71
CA THR A 126 5.80 36.94 24.12
C THR A 126 7.27 36.62 24.33
N ALA A 127 7.98 37.56 24.97
CA ALA A 127 9.35 37.38 25.41
C ALA A 127 9.40 36.27 26.46
N GLY A 128 9.93 35.09 26.09
CA GLY A 128 10.02 33.96 26.99
C GLY A 128 11.00 32.91 26.49
N SER A 129 12.25 33.05 26.93
CA SER A 129 13.22 31.97 27.18
C SER A 129 13.33 30.84 26.14
N ALA A 130 14.33 30.99 25.28
CA ALA A 130 14.87 29.96 24.40
C ALA A 130 15.30 28.72 25.18
N SER A 131 14.59 27.61 24.99
CA SER A 131 15.07 26.27 25.25
C SER A 131 15.31 25.63 23.89
N GLN A 132 16.57 25.30 23.58
CA GLN A 132 16.95 24.54 22.40
C GLN A 132 16.29 23.15 22.45
N GLU A 133 15.17 22.97 21.75
CA GLU A 133 14.76 21.66 21.27
C GLU A 133 15.76 21.29 20.17
N SER A 134 16.69 20.40 20.53
CA SER A 134 17.54 19.72 19.55
C SER A 134 16.63 19.06 18.52
N SER A 135 16.73 19.52 17.28
CA SER A 135 16.16 18.88 16.11
C SER A 135 16.68 17.45 16.03
N GLU A 136 15.90 16.51 16.57
CA GLU A 136 15.90 15.12 16.14
C GLU A 136 15.49 15.14 14.67
N ALA A 137 16.45 15.44 13.78
CA ALA A 137 16.31 15.20 12.37
C ALA A 137 15.92 13.72 12.23
N GLY A 138 14.63 13.51 11.99
CA GLY A 138 13.95 12.24 12.22
C GLY A 138 14.75 11.10 11.63
N ASN A 139 14.97 10.06 12.43
CA ASN A 139 15.52 8.81 11.96
C ASN A 139 14.47 8.15 11.04
N TRP A 140 14.41 8.59 9.79
CA TRP A 140 13.51 8.09 8.76
C TRP A 140 14.02 6.79 8.11
N ASP A 141 14.93 6.09 8.78
CA ASP A 141 15.24 4.69 8.46
C ASP A 141 14.00 3.86 8.73
N LEU A 142 13.11 3.86 7.74
CA LEU A 142 12.04 2.89 7.66
C LEU A 142 12.68 1.52 7.62
N ASP A 143 12.40 0.77 8.66
CA ASP A 143 12.76 -0.63 8.73
C ASP A 143 12.32 -1.34 7.45
N VAL A 144 13.16 -2.27 6.99
CA VAL A 144 12.92 -3.07 5.78
C VAL A 144 11.53 -3.72 5.87
N ALA A 145 11.09 -4.09 7.07
CA ALA A 145 9.76 -4.64 7.28
C ALA A 145 8.63 -3.67 6.91
N ALA A 146 8.74 -2.39 7.29
CA ALA A 146 7.75 -1.37 6.97
C ALA A 146 7.64 -1.16 5.44
N ARG A 147 8.78 -1.16 4.74
CA ARG A 147 8.82 -1.06 3.27
C ARG A 147 8.16 -2.26 2.61
N LYS A 148 8.47 -3.48 3.06
CA LYS A 148 7.83 -4.72 2.57
C LYS A 148 6.32 -4.71 2.79
N LEU A 149 5.85 -4.28 3.97
CA LEU A 149 4.42 -4.16 4.27
C LEU A 149 3.72 -3.17 3.35
N LEU A 150 4.33 -2.00 3.11
CA LEU A 150 3.75 -0.98 2.24
C LEU A 150 3.68 -1.46 0.78
N VAL A 151 4.73 -2.11 0.28
CA VAL A 151 4.73 -2.71 -1.06
C VAL A 151 3.69 -3.83 -1.16
N ALA A 152 3.58 -4.69 -0.15
CA ALA A 152 2.54 -5.74 -0.12
C ALA A 152 1.12 -5.15 -0.17
N ARG A 153 0.86 -4.06 0.57
CA ARG A 153 -0.41 -3.32 0.49
C ARG A 153 -0.65 -2.75 -0.90
N THR A 154 0.40 -2.22 -1.53
CA THR A 154 0.33 -1.65 -2.88
C THR A 154 -0.02 -2.72 -3.93
N PHE A 155 0.66 -3.88 -3.90
CA PHE A 155 0.32 -5.02 -4.74
C PHE A 155 -1.13 -5.48 -4.54
N THR A 156 -1.59 -5.57 -3.29
CA THR A 156 -2.95 -6.00 -2.98
C THR A 156 -4.00 -5.03 -3.55
N ALA A 157 -3.77 -3.71 -3.40
CA ALA A 157 -4.66 -2.70 -3.95
C ALA A 157 -4.69 -2.72 -5.49
N LEU A 158 -3.53 -2.90 -6.14
CA LEU A 158 -3.45 -3.03 -7.60
C LEU A 158 -4.11 -4.32 -8.10
N ALA A 159 -3.94 -5.44 -7.40
CA ALA A 159 -4.59 -6.69 -7.75
C ALA A 159 -6.12 -6.57 -7.64
N GLN A 160 -6.62 -6.00 -6.54
CA GLN A 160 -8.04 -5.70 -6.39
C GLN A 160 -8.55 -4.80 -7.52
N GLU A 161 -7.77 -3.82 -7.96
CA GLU A 161 -8.14 -3.00 -9.10
C GLU A 161 -8.24 -3.77 -10.40
N LEU A 162 -7.24 -4.60 -10.70
CA LEU A 162 -7.21 -5.43 -11.90
C LEU A 162 -8.37 -6.43 -11.92
N GLU A 163 -8.74 -6.97 -10.75
CA GLU A 163 -9.84 -7.93 -10.59
C GLU A 163 -11.22 -7.26 -10.67
N THR A 164 -11.39 -6.09 -10.06
CA THR A 164 -12.71 -5.44 -9.91
C THR A 164 -13.02 -4.42 -10.98
N THR A 165 -11.99 -3.89 -11.63
CA THR A 165 -12.13 -2.90 -12.69
C THR A 165 -11.39 -3.39 -13.92
N SER A 166 -12.11 -3.53 -15.01
CA SER A 166 -11.49 -3.39 -16.32
C SER A 166 -10.90 -1.99 -16.38
N PHE A 167 -9.58 -1.80 -16.20
CA PHE A 167 -8.82 -0.58 -16.53
C PHE A 167 -9.23 -0.05 -17.92
N ARG A 168 -10.37 0.65 -18.01
CA ARG A 168 -11.15 0.85 -19.24
C ARG A 168 -10.91 -0.23 -20.30
N VAL A 169 -10.96 -1.52 -19.97
CA VAL A 169 -10.60 -2.59 -20.93
C VAL A 169 -11.78 -2.78 -21.85
N LEU A 170 -11.59 -2.59 -23.16
CA LEU A 170 -12.50 -3.17 -24.15
C LEU A 170 -12.38 -4.69 -23.99
N PRO A 171 -13.48 -5.42 -23.73
CA PRO A 171 -13.41 -6.85 -23.54
C PRO A 171 -12.72 -7.51 -24.73
N LYS A 172 -11.86 -8.50 -24.44
CA LYS A 172 -11.11 -9.26 -25.43
C LYS A 172 -12.10 -9.86 -26.45
N GLY A 173 -12.19 -9.27 -27.65
CA GLY A 173 -13.17 -9.64 -28.69
C GLY A 173 -14.16 -8.54 -29.11
N ALA A 174 -14.11 -7.34 -28.53
CA ALA A 174 -14.91 -6.18 -28.97
C ALA A 174 -14.22 -5.32 -30.06
N ARG A 175 -13.59 -5.97 -31.05
CA ARG A 175 -13.11 -5.32 -32.28
C ARG A 175 -13.93 -5.77 -33.48
#